data_AF-A0A923LCZ6-F1
#
_entry.id   AF-A0A923LCZ6-F1
#
_cell.length_a   1.000
_cell.length_b   1.000
_cell.length_c   1.000
_cell.angle_alpha   90.00
_cell.angle_beta   90.00
_cell.angle_gamma   90.00
#
_symmetry.space_group_name_H-M   'P 1'
#
loop_
_entity.id
_entity.type
_entity.pdbx_description
1 polymer ?
#
loop_
_entity_poly.entity_id
_entity_poly.type
_entity_poly.pdbx_seq_one_letter_code
_entity_poly.pdbx_strand_id
1 'polypeptide(L)' 'MTTIEEIDCPKCGGVIEVFIRDGQTVGESICDQCGFAIPGDVHLSLYLEEVAK' A
#
# COMPACT_ATOMS: atom_id res chain seq x y z
N MET A 1 17.01 4.39 -1.14
CA MET A 1 16.95 3.31 -0.12
C MET A 1 15.53 2.77 -0.19
N THR A 2 15.37 1.44 -0.25
CA THR A 2 14.04 0.82 -0.27
C THR A 2 13.70 0.39 1.15
N THR A 3 12.55 0.80 1.65
CA THR A 3 12.00 0.37 2.94
C THR A 3 10.79 -0.52 2.71
N ILE A 4 10.48 -1.35 3.69
CA ILE A 4 9.25 -2.15 3.72
C ILE A 4 8.41 -1.57 4.85
N GLU A 5 7.16 -1.23 4.57
CA GLU A 5 6.21 -0.73 5.54
C GLU A 5 5.01 -1.67 5.61
N GLU A 6 4.59 -2.01 6.83
CA GLU A 6 3.35 -2.74 7.09
C GLU A 6 2.25 -1.73 7.41
N ILE A 7 1.15 -1.78 6.65
CA ILE A 7 0.01 -0.89 6.83
C ILE A 7 -1.29 -1.68 6.98
N ASP A 8 -2.28 -1.05 7.61
CA ASP A 8 -3.64 -1.58 7.65
C ASP A 8 -4.35 -1.35 6.31
N CYS A 9 -4.96 -2.41 5.79
CA CYS A 9 -5.74 -2.41 4.57
C CYS A 9 -6.96 -1.51 4.76
N PRO A 10 -7.16 -0.47 3.93
CA PRO A 10 -8.29 0.44 4.06
C PRO A 10 -9.65 -0.24 3.83
N LYS A 11 -9.67 -1.43 3.21
CA LYS A 11 -10.90 -2.19 2.92
C LYS A 11 -11.33 -3.12 4.05
N CYS A 12 -10.39 -3.82 4.67
CA CYS A 12 -10.71 -4.91 5.59
C CYS A 12 -9.98 -4.85 6.94
N GLY A 13 -9.05 -3.90 7.12
CA GLY A 13 -8.21 -3.80 8.31
C GLY A 13 -7.16 -4.91 8.44
N GLY A 14 -6.92 -5.68 7.38
CA GLY A 14 -5.83 -6.66 7.33
C GLY A 14 -4.47 -6.02 7.08
N VAL A 15 -3.38 -6.74 7.32
CA VAL A 15 -2.03 -6.18 7.09
C VAL A 15 -1.66 -6.28 5.60
N ILE A 16 -1.04 -5.23 5.07
CA ILE A 16 -0.43 -5.19 3.73
C ILE A 16 1.04 -4.80 3.89
N GLU A 17 1.94 -5.63 3.36
CA GLU A 17 3.36 -5.29 3.22
C GLU A 17 3.56 -4.48 1.94
N VAL A 18 4.03 -3.23 2.07
CA VAL A 18 4.27 -2.32 0.96
C VAL A 18 5.74 -1.99 0.85
N PHE A 19 6.30 -2.14 -0.35
CA PHE A 19 7.68 -1.75 -0.64
C PHE A 19 7.71 -0.29 -1.04
N ILE A 20 8.47 0.53 -0.33
CA ILE A 20 8.56 1.97 -0.56
C ILE A 20 9.97 2.33 -1.01
N ARG A 21 10.09 3.10 -2.09
CA ARG A 21 11.34 3.67 -2.57
C ARG A 21 11.12 5.11 -2.95
N ASP A 22 11.90 6.00 -2.34
CA ASP A 22 11.82 7.44 -2.60
C ASP A 22 10.38 8.00 -2.41
N GLY A 23 9.64 7.46 -1.43
CA GLY A 23 8.25 7.84 -1.10
C GLY A 23 7.16 7.22 -1.98
N GLN A 24 7.54 6.38 -2.95
CA GLN A 24 6.61 5.73 -3.87
C GLN A 24 6.57 4.23 -3.64
N THR A 25 5.42 3.61 -3.90
CA THR A 25 5.28 2.15 -3.89
C THR A 25 6.10 1.54 -5.02
N VAL A 26 6.77 0.42 -4.74
CA VAL A 26 7.55 -0.34 -5.71
C VAL A 26 6.80 -1.62 -6.00
N GLY A 27 6.20 -1.69 -7.18
CA GLY A 27 5.38 -2.82 -7.58
C GLY A 27 4.02 -2.85 -6.88
N GLU A 28 3.20 -3.81 -7.27
CA GLU A 28 1.86 -4.01 -6.70
C GLU A 28 1.96 -4.69 -5.33
N SER A 29 1.27 -4.15 -4.33
CA SER A 29 1.16 -4.73 -2.99
C SER A 29 -0.28 -5.18 -2.77
N ILE A 30 -0.49 -6.47 -2.52
CA ILE A 30 -1.84 -7.06 -2.44
C ILE A 30 -2.12 -7.47 -0.99
N CYS A 31 -3.30 -7.12 -0.50
CA CYS A 31 -3.80 -7.60 0.78
C CYS A 31 -4.18 -9.08 0.68
N ASP A 32 -3.51 -9.94 1.43
CA ASP A 32 -3.79 -11.38 1.46
C ASP A 32 -5.19 -11.73 1.99
N GLN A 33 -5.83 -10.82 2.73
CA GLN A 33 -7.15 -11.10 3.33
C GLN A 33 -8.33 -10.81 2.41
N CYS A 34 -8.29 -9.71 1.64
CA CYS A 34 -9.42 -9.27 0.82
C CYS A 34 -9.10 -9.11 -0.67
N GLY A 35 -7.82 -9.27 -1.06
CA GLY A 35 -7.37 -9.09 -2.44
C GLY A 35 -7.30 -7.63 -2.90
N PHE A 36 -7.38 -6.66 -1.97
CA PHE A 36 -7.17 -5.26 -2.31
C PHE A 36 -5.73 -5.02 -2.76
N ALA A 37 -5.55 -4.45 -3.95
CA ALA A 37 -4.24 -4.17 -4.52
C ALA A 37 -3.92 -2.68 -4.46
N ILE A 38 -2.75 -2.35 -3.92
CA ILE A 38 -2.12 -1.04 -4.00
C ILE A 38 -1.20 -1.07 -5.23
N PRO A 39 -1.44 -0.22 -6.24
CA PRO A 39 -0.62 -0.19 -7.44
C PRO A 39 0.81 0.25 -7.12
N GLY A 40 1.74 -0.15 -7.98
CA GLY A 40 3.11 0.38 -7.97
C GLY A 40 3.17 1.81 -8.52
N ASP A 41 4.28 2.49 -8.24
CA ASP A 41 4.59 3.84 -8.74
C ASP A 41 3.58 4.91 -8.30
N VAL A 42 2.94 4.72 -7.13
CA VAL A 42 2.09 5.74 -6.50
C VAL A 42 2.68 6.21 -5.18
N HIS A 43 2.39 7.45 -4.80
CA HIS A 43 2.75 7.96 -3.49
C HIS A 43 1.79 7.37 -2.45
N LEU A 44 2.29 6.47 -1.57
CA LEU A 44 1.44 5.65 -0.70
C LEU A 44 0.46 6.49 0.12
N SER A 45 0.93 7.56 0.76
CA SER A 45 0.08 8.41 1.60
C SER A 45 -1.08 9.06 0.83
N LEU A 46 -0.81 9.59 -0.36
CA LEU A 46 -1.82 10.24 -1.21
C LEU A 46 -2.84 9.21 -1.70
N TYR A 47 -2.35 8.04 -2.12
CA TYR A 47 -3.21 6.95 -2.55
C TYR A 47 -4.16 6.52 -1.42
N LEU A 48 -3.62 6.27 -0.21
CA LEU A 48 -4.43 5.86 0.94
C LEU A 48 -5.49 6.91 1.34
N GLU A 49 -5.15 8.20 1.28
CA GLU A 49 -6.12 9.29 1.50
C GLU A 49 -7.25 9.30 0.45
N GLU A 50 -6.95 8.95 -0.80
CA GLU A 50 -7.95 8.84 -1.86
C GLU A 50 -8.87 7.63 -1.66
N VAL A 51 -8.34 6.48 -1.24
CA VAL A 51 -9.16 5.26 -1.05
C VAL A 51 -9.92 5.22 0.27
N ALA A 52 -9.49 5.99 1.27
CA ALA A 52 -10.17 6.09 2.56
C ALA A 52 -11.37 7.05 2.57
N LYS A 53 -11.64 7.76 1.48
CA LYS A 53 -12.86 8.57 1.28
C LYS A 53 -14.05 7.71 0.87
#